data_AF-A0A7C2PK28-F1
#
_entry.id   AF-A0A7C2PK28-F1
#
_cell.length_a   1.000
_cell.length_b   1.000
_cell.length_c   1.000
_cell.angle_alpha   90.00
_cell.angle_beta   90.00
_cell.angle_gamma   90.00
#
_symmetry.space_group_name_H-M   'P 1'
#
loop_
_entity.id
_entity.type
_entity.pdbx_description
1 polymer ?
#
loop_
_entity_poly.entity_id
_entity_poly.type
_entity_poly.pdbx_seq_one_letter_code
_entity_poly.pdbx_strand_id
1 'polypeptide(L)'
;MKERISIEKFEGKRISIIGCGKSGIEAALALLKCRARVFVSEIAEIKEEYKNILIENNIEFEEKGHTKKVLNSDLIIVSPGVKPNIEILQKAREQRIEILSELEVGYQLTIGKYIAVTGTNGKSTVTELTFSLMKDFDNQVYIAGNIGDPLSMYAFNHGIFVLEVSSFQLKMIKEFKPDMATILNIDQDHMDWHADFEDYVKSKARIFENQDEKDLLILNYDDPVVRPLKNQARSRVIFVSLEEKVPEGAYFDKGSGWVILREQGKETYLFHAEDLKIKGLHNVFNATVSSLFALNFGIPVDVIRERLKNFKGLPHRIEFVLEKNGVKFYDDSKGTNPHAVEWALKGFKEPIILIMGGEDKDLDFKPLINTVKSHCKHIIAIGKAKPKIVATFSPYVPVSEARDMKEAVERSYELAEPGDVVLLSPGCASFDMFKNYKERGDVFQYWVRKIAKEN
;
A
#
# COMPACT_ATOMS: atom_id res chain seq x y z
N MET A 1 4.92 -23.38 -21.62
CA MET A 1 3.55 -23.49 -22.18
C MET A 1 2.72 -22.25 -21.86
N LYS A 2 2.56 -21.86 -20.58
CA LYS A 2 1.84 -20.63 -20.18
C LYS A 2 2.44 -19.35 -20.80
N GLU A 3 3.75 -19.18 -20.77
CA GLU A 3 4.46 -18.03 -21.39
C GLU A 3 4.11 -17.84 -22.88
N ARG A 4 4.19 -18.93 -23.65
CA ARG A 4 3.87 -18.92 -25.09
C ARG A 4 2.41 -18.55 -25.36
N ILE A 5 1.48 -19.09 -24.57
CA ILE A 5 0.05 -18.75 -24.66
C ILE A 5 -0.17 -17.26 -24.36
N SER A 6 0.54 -16.72 -23.37
CA SER A 6 0.46 -15.30 -23.01
C SER A 6 0.99 -14.39 -24.11
N ILE A 7 2.10 -14.74 -24.78
CA ILE A 7 2.61 -13.99 -25.94
C ILE A 7 1.59 -14.04 -27.09
N GLU A 8 1.11 -15.23 -27.45
CA GLU A 8 0.12 -15.42 -28.53
C GLU A 8 -1.19 -14.65 -28.27
N LYS A 9 -1.56 -14.42 -27.01
CA LYS A 9 -2.76 -13.64 -26.63
C LYS A 9 -2.68 -12.16 -27.04
N PHE A 10 -1.48 -11.57 -27.07
CA PHE A 10 -1.25 -10.14 -27.34
C PHE A 10 -0.56 -9.87 -28.68
N GLU A 11 0.02 -10.89 -29.31
CA GLU A 11 0.74 -10.76 -30.58
C GLU A 11 -0.14 -10.10 -31.66
N GLY A 12 0.38 -9.03 -32.27
CA GLY A 12 -0.28 -8.29 -33.34
C GLY A 12 -1.47 -7.41 -32.92
N LYS A 13 -1.96 -7.50 -31.67
CA LYS A 13 -3.06 -6.66 -31.18
C LYS A 13 -2.64 -5.20 -31.06
N ARG A 14 -3.56 -4.29 -31.35
CA ARG A 14 -3.43 -2.86 -31.07
C ARG A 14 -3.87 -2.60 -29.64
N ILE A 15 -2.97 -2.12 -28.81
CA ILE A 15 -3.25 -1.91 -27.39
C ILE A 15 -2.98 -0.45 -27.04
N SER A 16 -4.00 0.22 -26.52
CA SER A 16 -3.85 1.57 -25.97
C SER A 16 -3.68 1.50 -24.46
N ILE A 17 -2.73 2.26 -23.92
CA ILE A 17 -2.48 2.38 -22.49
C ILE A 17 -2.82 3.80 -22.06
N ILE A 18 -3.72 3.93 -21.09
CA ILE A 18 -4.09 5.22 -20.51
C ILE A 18 -3.33 5.42 -19.21
N GLY A 19 -2.54 6.49 -19.17
CA GLY A 19 -1.61 6.83 -18.09
C GLY A 19 -0.18 6.38 -18.41
N CYS A 20 0.77 7.30 -18.24
CA CYS A 20 2.20 7.17 -18.55
C CYS A 20 3.05 7.29 -17.27
N GLY A 21 2.53 6.83 -16.13
CA GLY A 21 3.34 6.58 -14.94
C GLY A 21 4.13 5.27 -15.05
N LYS A 22 4.85 4.90 -13.99
CA LYS A 22 5.62 3.64 -13.92
C LYS A 22 4.80 2.42 -14.37
N SER A 23 3.56 2.26 -13.89
CA SER A 23 2.68 1.15 -14.31
C SER A 23 2.40 1.14 -15.82
N GLY A 24 2.12 2.29 -16.42
CA GLY A 24 1.84 2.40 -17.85
C GLY A 24 3.06 2.08 -18.72
N ILE A 25 4.24 2.58 -18.31
CA ILE A 25 5.51 2.31 -19.00
C ILE A 25 5.86 0.82 -18.93
N GLU A 26 5.84 0.22 -17.74
CA GLU A 26 6.18 -1.20 -17.59
C GLU A 26 5.19 -2.10 -18.35
N ALA A 27 3.90 -1.73 -18.37
CA ALA A 27 2.92 -2.44 -19.19
C ALA A 27 3.22 -2.31 -20.69
N ALA A 28 3.60 -1.11 -21.16
CA ALA A 28 3.97 -0.87 -22.54
C ALA A 28 5.16 -1.75 -22.97
N LEU A 29 6.21 -1.76 -22.16
CA LEU A 29 7.42 -2.56 -22.40
C LEU A 29 7.11 -4.07 -22.38
N ALA A 30 6.29 -4.54 -21.45
CA ALA A 30 5.89 -5.93 -21.37
C ALA A 30 5.11 -6.39 -22.62
N LEU A 31 4.22 -5.54 -23.14
CA LEU A 31 3.41 -5.84 -24.31
C LEU A 31 4.20 -5.75 -25.63
N LEU A 32 5.19 -4.87 -25.70
CA LEU A 32 6.15 -4.87 -26.81
C LEU A 32 6.89 -6.20 -26.91
N LYS A 33 7.30 -6.80 -25.79
CA LYS A 33 7.91 -8.15 -25.77
C LYS A 33 6.94 -9.22 -26.29
N CYS A 34 5.63 -9.00 -26.15
CA CYS A 34 4.59 -9.85 -26.74
C CYS A 34 4.31 -9.53 -28.22
N ARG A 35 5.06 -8.61 -28.84
CA ARG A 35 4.85 -8.13 -30.23
C ARG A 35 3.48 -7.48 -30.46
N ALA A 36 2.91 -6.86 -29.43
CA ALA A 36 1.74 -6.00 -29.57
C ALA A 36 2.11 -4.65 -30.22
N ARG A 37 1.13 -3.99 -30.84
CA ARG A 37 1.24 -2.61 -31.32
C ARG A 37 0.74 -1.69 -30.23
N VAL A 38 1.66 -1.06 -29.50
CA VAL A 38 1.34 -0.29 -28.29
C VAL A 38 1.25 1.21 -28.59
N PHE A 39 0.22 1.85 -28.03
CA PHE A 39 0.04 3.30 -28.01
C PHE A 39 -0.16 3.78 -26.57
N VAL A 40 0.52 4.85 -26.15
CA VAL A 40 0.40 5.40 -24.79
C VAL A 40 -0.25 6.79 -24.81
N SER A 41 -1.24 7.02 -23.94
CA SER A 41 -1.99 8.27 -23.88
C SER A 41 -2.01 8.82 -22.45
N GLU A 42 -1.57 10.07 -22.28
CA GLU A 42 -1.46 10.76 -21.00
C GLU A 42 -2.26 12.06 -20.98
N ILE A 43 -3.03 12.29 -19.92
CA ILE A 43 -3.82 13.51 -19.75
C ILE A 43 -2.94 14.72 -19.43
N ALA A 44 -1.83 14.47 -18.74
CA ALA A 44 -0.84 15.48 -18.39
C ALA A 44 0.31 15.54 -19.42
N GLU A 45 1.29 16.39 -19.15
CA GLU A 45 2.59 16.33 -19.81
C GLU A 45 3.36 15.10 -19.31
N ILE A 46 3.94 14.33 -20.23
CA ILE A 46 4.73 13.13 -19.88
C ILE A 46 6.08 13.59 -19.35
N LYS A 47 6.52 13.00 -18.23
CA LYS A 47 7.86 13.25 -17.71
C LYS A 47 8.93 12.83 -18.72
N GLU A 48 9.99 13.63 -18.84
CA GLU A 48 11.07 13.41 -19.80
C GLU A 48 11.67 11.99 -19.70
N GLU A 49 11.85 11.47 -18.48
CA GLU A 49 12.34 10.11 -18.24
C GLU A 49 11.49 9.03 -18.91
N TYR A 50 10.16 9.16 -18.86
CA TYR A 50 9.23 8.21 -19.45
C TYR A 50 9.08 8.43 -20.95
N LYS A 51 9.13 9.68 -21.39
CA LYS A 51 9.10 10.06 -22.81
C LYS A 51 10.29 9.46 -23.56
N ASN A 52 11.49 9.53 -22.97
CA ASN A 52 12.70 8.92 -23.55
C ASN A 52 12.55 7.40 -23.71
N ILE A 53 12.01 6.70 -22.70
CA ILE A 53 11.75 5.26 -22.79
C ILE A 53 10.80 4.93 -23.95
N LEU A 54 9.72 5.71 -24.13
CA LEU A 54 8.79 5.51 -25.23
C LEU A 54 9.46 5.70 -26.60
N ILE A 55 10.27 6.76 -26.75
CA ILE A 55 11.00 7.06 -27.98
C ILE A 55 12.02 5.96 -28.30
N GLU A 56 12.85 5.57 -27.33
CA GLU A 56 13.88 4.54 -27.49
C GLU A 56 13.28 3.18 -27.93
N ASN A 57 12.07 2.88 -27.49
CA ASN A 57 11.36 1.65 -27.81
C ASN A 57 10.39 1.79 -29.00
N ASN A 58 10.39 2.93 -29.70
CA ASN A 58 9.50 3.24 -30.83
C ASN A 58 8.01 3.04 -30.50
N ILE A 59 7.60 3.40 -29.28
CA ILE A 59 6.20 3.38 -28.85
C ILE A 59 5.55 4.70 -29.25
N GLU A 60 4.44 4.64 -30.00
CA GLU A 60 3.67 5.85 -30.30
C GLU A 60 2.99 6.35 -29.03
N PHE A 61 2.98 7.67 -28.82
CA PHE A 61 2.31 8.26 -27.66
C PHE A 61 1.66 9.62 -27.96
N GLU A 62 0.78 10.03 -27.05
CA GLU A 62 0.24 11.38 -26.95
C GLU A 62 0.26 11.87 -25.49
N GLU A 63 0.29 13.19 -25.33
CA GLU A 63 0.26 13.86 -24.03
C GLU A 63 -0.70 15.05 -24.07
N LYS A 64 -1.05 15.58 -22.89
CA LYS A 64 -1.98 16.72 -22.72
C LYS A 64 -3.40 16.43 -23.23
N GLY A 65 -3.83 15.17 -23.20
CA GLY A 65 -5.17 14.79 -23.62
C GLY A 65 -5.31 13.32 -23.99
N HIS A 66 -6.57 12.91 -24.17
CA HIS A 66 -6.91 11.60 -24.70
C HIS A 66 -7.68 11.78 -26.01
N THR A 67 -7.03 11.51 -27.15
CA THR A 67 -7.65 11.66 -28.47
C THR A 67 -8.34 10.38 -28.92
N LYS A 68 -9.05 10.43 -30.05
CA LYS A 68 -9.68 9.25 -30.66
C LYS A 68 -8.68 8.16 -31.05
N LYS A 69 -7.37 8.43 -31.07
CA LYS A 69 -6.33 7.41 -31.28
C LYS A 69 -6.44 6.26 -30.30
N VAL A 70 -6.78 6.55 -29.04
CA VAL A 70 -7.00 5.54 -27.98
C VAL A 70 -8.07 4.51 -28.38
N LEU A 71 -9.10 4.95 -29.10
CA LEU A 71 -10.21 4.09 -29.54
C LEU A 71 -9.85 3.20 -30.73
N ASN A 72 -8.72 3.46 -31.40
CA ASN A 72 -8.20 2.60 -32.46
C ASN A 72 -7.41 1.41 -31.90
N SER A 73 -7.98 0.74 -30.91
CA SER A 73 -7.35 -0.38 -30.19
C SER A 73 -8.31 -1.55 -30.06
N ASP A 74 -7.73 -2.75 -29.97
CA ASP A 74 -8.45 -3.99 -29.70
C ASP A 74 -8.61 -4.20 -28.17
N LEU A 75 -7.75 -3.55 -27.38
CA LEU A 75 -7.72 -3.58 -25.91
C LEU A 75 -7.20 -2.25 -25.37
N ILE A 76 -7.80 -1.78 -24.29
CA ILE A 76 -7.31 -0.64 -23.49
C ILE A 76 -6.83 -1.13 -22.13
N ILE A 77 -5.67 -0.65 -21.70
CA ILE A 77 -5.10 -0.90 -20.38
C ILE A 77 -5.09 0.40 -19.60
N VAL A 78 -5.55 0.35 -18.35
CA VAL A 78 -5.71 1.53 -17.50
C VAL A 78 -4.76 1.46 -16.31
N SER A 79 -3.97 2.52 -16.14
CA SER A 79 -3.08 2.68 -14.99
C SER A 79 -3.87 2.92 -13.68
N PRO A 80 -3.38 2.47 -12.49
CA PRO A 80 -4.10 2.51 -11.22
C PRO A 80 -4.54 3.89 -10.66
N GLY A 81 -4.25 5.01 -11.33
CA GLY A 81 -4.66 6.36 -10.92
C GLY A 81 -5.65 7.04 -11.87
N VAL A 82 -5.98 6.42 -13.00
CA VAL A 82 -6.88 7.01 -14.00
C VAL A 82 -8.32 6.86 -13.53
N LYS A 83 -9.10 7.95 -13.61
CA LYS A 83 -10.53 7.93 -13.24
C LYS A 83 -11.31 7.04 -14.21
N PRO A 84 -12.25 6.21 -13.74
CA PRO A 84 -12.90 5.21 -14.57
C PRO A 84 -13.95 5.81 -15.51
N ASN A 85 -14.37 7.05 -15.21
CA ASN A 85 -15.49 7.73 -15.87
C ASN A 85 -15.01 8.86 -16.80
N ILE A 86 -13.74 8.90 -17.20
CA ILE A 86 -13.28 9.84 -18.22
C ILE A 86 -13.96 9.56 -19.57
N GLU A 87 -14.18 10.62 -20.35
CA GLU A 87 -14.95 10.58 -21.61
C GLU A 87 -14.42 9.50 -22.59
N ILE A 88 -13.09 9.35 -22.70
CA ILE A 88 -12.49 8.37 -23.62
C ILE A 88 -12.81 6.93 -23.22
N LEU A 89 -12.86 6.61 -21.91
CA LEU A 89 -13.22 5.28 -21.42
C LEU A 89 -14.73 5.02 -21.57
N GLN A 90 -15.57 6.05 -21.46
CA GLN A 90 -16.99 5.93 -21.77
C GLN A 90 -17.21 5.57 -23.24
N LYS A 91 -16.56 6.29 -24.17
CA LYS A 91 -16.60 5.99 -25.61
C LYS A 91 -16.06 4.59 -25.93
N ALA A 92 -15.00 4.16 -25.25
CA ALA A 92 -14.47 2.80 -25.42
C ALA A 92 -15.49 1.74 -25.02
N ARG A 93 -16.23 1.93 -23.90
CA ARG A 93 -17.32 1.04 -23.49
C ARG A 93 -18.45 1.01 -24.49
N GLU A 94 -18.85 2.17 -25.04
CA GLU A 94 -19.86 2.26 -26.10
C GLU A 94 -19.46 1.47 -27.36
N GLN A 95 -18.17 1.49 -27.69
CA GLN A 95 -17.59 0.71 -28.80
C GLN A 95 -17.27 -0.75 -28.43
N ARG A 96 -17.56 -1.16 -27.19
CA ARG A 96 -17.29 -2.51 -26.65
C ARG A 96 -15.81 -2.90 -26.75
N ILE A 97 -14.91 -1.92 -26.67
CA ILE A 97 -13.48 -2.17 -26.53
C ILE A 97 -13.23 -2.70 -25.12
N GLU A 98 -12.48 -3.79 -25.01
CA GLU A 98 -12.13 -4.37 -23.71
C GLU A 98 -11.23 -3.41 -22.93
N ILE A 99 -11.50 -3.24 -21.63
CA ILE A 99 -10.74 -2.35 -20.74
C ILE A 99 -10.27 -3.17 -19.55
N LEU A 100 -8.95 -3.30 -19.39
CA LEU A 100 -8.32 -4.05 -18.31
C LEU A 100 -7.43 -3.15 -17.44
N SER A 101 -7.20 -3.54 -16.20
CA SER A 101 -6.16 -2.93 -15.37
C SER A 101 -4.78 -3.45 -15.76
N GLU A 102 -3.73 -2.69 -15.44
CA GLU A 102 -2.36 -3.19 -15.53
C GLU A 102 -2.15 -4.48 -14.72
N LEU A 103 -2.78 -4.60 -13.54
CA LEU A 103 -2.72 -5.80 -12.70
C LEU A 103 -3.15 -7.07 -13.46
N GLU A 104 -4.25 -6.98 -14.20
CA GLU A 104 -4.77 -8.08 -15.01
C GLU A 104 -3.76 -8.51 -16.08
N VAL A 105 -3.15 -7.55 -16.76
CA VAL A 105 -2.14 -7.83 -17.80
C VAL A 105 -0.87 -8.41 -17.18
N GLY A 106 -0.39 -7.85 -16.08
CA GLY A 106 0.74 -8.39 -15.33
C GLY A 106 0.50 -9.84 -14.87
N TYR A 107 -0.71 -10.15 -14.40
CA TYR A 107 -1.09 -11.51 -14.02
C TYR A 107 -1.08 -12.48 -15.22
N GLN A 108 -1.59 -12.03 -16.37
CA GLN A 108 -1.58 -12.83 -17.60
C GLN A 108 -0.17 -13.08 -18.13
N LEU A 109 0.78 -12.17 -17.88
CA LEU A 109 2.17 -12.29 -18.33
C LEU A 109 3.11 -12.97 -17.33
N THR A 110 2.70 -13.15 -16.07
CA THR A 110 3.51 -13.81 -15.02
C THR A 110 3.12 -15.27 -14.81
N ILE A 111 4.01 -16.06 -14.21
CA ILE A 111 3.80 -17.50 -13.99
C ILE A 111 4.12 -17.84 -12.55
N GLY A 112 3.10 -18.03 -11.71
CA GLY A 112 3.41 -18.26 -10.32
C GLY A 112 2.23 -18.56 -9.43
N LYS A 113 2.51 -18.40 -8.14
CA LYS A 113 1.52 -18.33 -7.07
C LYS A 113 1.30 -16.89 -6.67
N TYR A 114 0.06 -16.53 -6.39
CA TYR A 114 -0.33 -15.15 -6.13
C TYR A 114 -1.01 -15.02 -4.78
N ILE A 115 -0.51 -14.10 -3.96
CA ILE A 115 -1.10 -13.71 -2.69
C ILE A 115 -1.59 -12.27 -2.86
N ALA A 116 -2.89 -12.02 -2.78
CA ALA A 116 -3.45 -10.69 -3.01
C ALA A 116 -4.01 -10.09 -1.72
N VAL A 117 -3.60 -8.86 -1.42
CA VAL A 117 -4.00 -8.15 -0.20
C VAL A 117 -4.74 -6.87 -0.57
N THR A 118 -6.01 -6.77 -0.18
CA THR A 118 -6.77 -5.51 -0.27
C THR A 118 -7.43 -5.13 1.06
N GLY A 119 -7.98 -3.94 1.11
CA GLY A 119 -8.61 -3.32 2.29
C GLY A 119 -8.53 -1.80 2.22
N THR A 120 -9.19 -1.10 3.15
CA THR A 120 -8.98 0.34 3.30
C THR A 120 -7.59 0.59 3.92
N ASN A 121 -7.30 -0.06 5.05
CA ASN A 121 -6.05 0.10 5.81
C ASN A 121 -5.28 -1.23 5.97
N GLY A 122 -3.97 -1.13 6.26
CA GLY A 122 -3.11 -2.28 6.59
C GLY A 122 -2.51 -3.05 5.41
N LYS A 123 -2.93 -2.76 4.16
CA LYS A 123 -2.50 -3.50 2.96
C LYS A 123 -0.99 -3.62 2.81
N SER A 124 -0.26 -2.51 2.89
CA SER A 124 1.19 -2.52 2.73
C SER A 124 1.88 -3.28 3.84
N THR A 125 1.42 -3.12 5.09
CA THR A 125 1.98 -3.83 6.24
C THR A 125 1.84 -5.33 6.07
N VAL A 126 0.65 -5.81 5.68
CA VAL A 126 0.42 -7.24 5.44
C VAL A 126 1.20 -7.75 4.23
N THR A 127 1.28 -6.98 3.14
CA THR A 127 2.04 -7.36 1.94
C THR A 127 3.52 -7.56 2.31
N GLU A 128 4.11 -6.61 3.01
CA GLU A 128 5.52 -6.61 3.37
C GLU A 128 5.85 -7.60 4.49
N LEU A 129 4.94 -7.76 5.46
CA LEU A 129 5.08 -8.78 6.48
C LEU A 129 5.01 -10.18 5.86
N THR A 130 4.05 -10.42 4.96
CA THR A 130 3.94 -11.69 4.22
C THR A 130 5.21 -11.96 3.41
N PHE A 131 5.72 -10.96 2.68
CA PHE A 131 7.00 -11.07 2.00
C PHE A 131 8.14 -11.39 2.97
N SER A 132 8.27 -10.69 4.09
CA SER A 132 9.32 -10.97 5.09
C SER A 132 9.21 -12.36 5.70
N LEU A 133 8.00 -12.91 5.81
CA LEU A 133 7.77 -14.28 6.27
C LEU A 133 8.08 -15.32 5.20
N MET A 134 8.12 -14.94 3.93
CA MET A 134 8.22 -15.87 2.79
C MET A 134 9.49 -15.73 1.96
N LYS A 135 10.25 -14.64 2.09
CA LYS A 135 11.37 -14.32 1.21
C LYS A 135 12.49 -15.38 1.14
N ASP A 136 12.66 -16.21 2.17
CA ASP A 136 13.61 -17.34 2.17
C ASP A 136 12.91 -18.70 2.06
N PHE A 137 11.63 -18.72 1.67
CA PHE A 137 10.90 -19.96 1.34
C PHE A 137 11.27 -20.45 -0.07
N ASP A 138 11.42 -19.53 -1.01
CA ASP A 138 11.83 -19.78 -2.39
C ASP A 138 12.74 -18.63 -2.85
N ASN A 139 13.58 -18.88 -3.85
CA ASN A 139 14.51 -17.90 -4.42
C ASN A 139 13.79 -16.81 -5.24
N GLN A 140 12.50 -16.97 -5.54
CA GLN A 140 11.72 -16.11 -6.41
C GLN A 140 10.42 -15.64 -5.74
N VAL A 141 10.55 -14.81 -4.70
CA VAL A 141 9.42 -14.11 -4.08
C VAL A 141 9.49 -12.63 -4.41
N TYR A 142 8.39 -12.05 -4.87
CA TYR A 142 8.31 -10.66 -5.32
C TYR A 142 7.19 -9.90 -4.61
N ILE A 143 7.41 -8.62 -4.34
CA ILE A 143 6.34 -7.69 -3.98
C ILE A 143 5.96 -6.91 -5.24
N ALA A 144 4.67 -6.85 -5.55
CA ALA A 144 4.18 -6.06 -6.68
C ALA A 144 2.77 -5.49 -6.43
N GLY A 145 2.25 -4.75 -7.41
CA GLY A 145 0.88 -4.26 -7.43
C GLY A 145 0.78 -2.73 -7.25
N ASN A 146 -0.07 -2.29 -6.34
CA ASN A 146 -0.38 -0.86 -6.11
C ASN A 146 0.78 -0.08 -5.47
N ILE A 147 1.64 -0.76 -4.69
CA ILE A 147 2.86 -0.19 -4.12
C ILE A 147 4.06 -1.03 -4.57
N GLY A 148 5.18 -0.34 -4.80
CA GLY A 148 6.42 -0.98 -5.24
C GLY A 148 6.49 -1.02 -6.77
N ASP A 149 6.67 -2.22 -7.30
CA ASP A 149 6.73 -2.46 -8.74
C ASP A 149 5.34 -2.85 -9.27
N PRO A 150 4.93 -2.34 -10.44
CA PRO A 150 3.75 -2.86 -11.13
C PRO A 150 3.98 -4.34 -11.49
N LEU A 151 2.92 -5.15 -11.52
CA LEU A 151 3.08 -6.57 -11.79
C LEU A 151 3.61 -6.84 -13.21
N SER A 152 3.28 -5.98 -14.17
CA SER A 152 3.76 -6.03 -15.54
C SER A 152 5.29 -5.92 -15.66
N MET A 153 5.97 -5.31 -14.69
CA MET A 153 7.44 -5.26 -14.64
C MET A 153 8.06 -6.65 -14.57
N TYR A 154 7.34 -7.60 -13.96
CA TYR A 154 7.74 -8.99 -13.82
C TYR A 154 7.24 -9.89 -14.95
N ALA A 155 6.82 -9.33 -16.08
CA ALA A 155 6.36 -10.12 -17.22
C ALA A 155 7.35 -11.25 -17.57
N PHE A 156 6.80 -12.46 -17.70
CA PHE A 156 7.48 -13.74 -17.94
C PHE A 156 8.32 -14.29 -16.78
N ASN A 157 8.37 -13.62 -15.63
CA ASN A 157 9.00 -14.18 -14.45
C ASN A 157 8.16 -15.30 -13.85
N HIS A 158 8.88 -16.23 -13.22
CA HIS A 158 8.33 -17.28 -12.39
C HIS A 158 8.48 -16.94 -10.91
N GLY A 159 7.53 -17.33 -10.06
CA GLY A 159 7.72 -17.18 -8.61
C GLY A 159 6.45 -17.08 -7.77
N ILE A 160 6.59 -16.52 -6.58
CA ILE A 160 5.51 -16.16 -5.67
C ILE A 160 5.37 -14.65 -5.68
N PHE A 161 4.18 -14.16 -6.02
CA PHE A 161 3.87 -12.75 -6.09
C PHE A 161 2.99 -12.35 -4.91
N VAL A 162 3.54 -11.54 -4.01
CA VAL A 162 2.81 -10.93 -2.91
C VAL A 162 2.34 -9.55 -3.36
N LEU A 163 1.04 -9.41 -3.57
CA LEU A 163 0.42 -8.30 -4.28
C LEU A 163 -0.33 -7.40 -3.31
N GLU A 164 0.08 -6.13 -3.22
CA GLU A 164 -0.80 -5.09 -2.68
C GLU A 164 -1.78 -4.69 -3.79
N VAL A 165 -3.09 -4.80 -3.56
CA VAL A 165 -4.10 -4.56 -4.60
C VAL A 165 -5.12 -3.50 -4.17
N SER A 166 -5.31 -2.46 -5.01
CA SER A 166 -6.31 -1.42 -4.79
C SER A 166 -7.68 -1.78 -5.36
N SER A 167 -8.74 -1.09 -4.91
CA SER A 167 -10.09 -1.24 -5.50
C SER A 167 -10.11 -0.83 -6.97
N PHE A 168 -9.28 0.13 -7.36
CA PHE A 168 -9.18 0.62 -8.74
C PHE A 168 -8.67 -0.46 -9.69
N GLN A 169 -7.61 -1.15 -9.28
CA GLN A 169 -7.05 -2.27 -10.05
C GLN A 169 -8.07 -3.41 -10.19
N LEU A 170 -8.75 -3.76 -9.09
CA LEU A 170 -9.74 -4.83 -9.06
C LEU A 170 -10.98 -4.53 -9.92
N LYS A 171 -11.37 -3.26 -10.07
CA LYS A 171 -12.55 -2.90 -10.87
C LYS A 171 -12.42 -3.26 -12.36
N MET A 172 -11.21 -3.48 -12.87
CA MET A 172 -10.96 -3.80 -14.28
C MET A 172 -10.20 -5.12 -14.47
N ILE A 173 -10.37 -6.08 -13.55
CA ILE A 173 -9.87 -7.45 -13.75
C ILE A 173 -10.85 -8.29 -14.57
N LYS A 174 -10.36 -9.45 -15.04
CA LYS A 174 -11.17 -10.45 -15.74
C LYS A 174 -10.77 -11.88 -15.36
N GLU A 175 -9.51 -12.25 -15.52
CA GLU A 175 -8.97 -13.59 -15.25
C GLU A 175 -8.12 -13.64 -13.98
N PHE A 176 -7.79 -12.49 -13.37
CA PHE A 176 -7.04 -12.42 -12.12
C PHE A 176 -7.64 -13.35 -11.07
N LYS A 177 -6.86 -14.36 -10.68
CA LYS A 177 -7.24 -15.41 -9.72
C LYS A 177 -6.07 -15.64 -8.76
N PRO A 178 -6.04 -14.94 -7.62
CA PRO A 178 -5.01 -15.19 -6.63
C PRO A 178 -5.24 -16.53 -5.93
N ASP A 179 -4.18 -17.32 -5.73
CA ASP A 179 -4.25 -18.58 -4.98
C ASP A 179 -4.66 -18.32 -3.52
N MET A 180 -4.24 -17.18 -2.97
CA MET A 180 -4.67 -16.73 -1.66
C MET A 180 -4.99 -15.25 -1.65
N ALA A 181 -6.08 -14.85 -1.01
CA ALA A 181 -6.52 -13.46 -0.96
C ALA A 181 -6.97 -13.06 0.44
N THR A 182 -6.96 -11.76 0.71
CA THR A 182 -7.60 -11.18 1.90
C THR A 182 -8.22 -9.83 1.62
N ILE A 183 -9.33 -9.56 2.32
CA ILE A 183 -9.90 -8.24 2.49
C ILE A 183 -9.76 -7.91 3.98
N LEU A 184 -8.84 -6.99 4.30
CA LEU A 184 -8.45 -6.72 5.69
C LEU A 184 -9.53 -5.97 6.47
N ASN A 185 -10.17 -5.00 5.83
CA ASN A 185 -11.22 -4.13 6.36
C ASN A 185 -11.81 -3.30 5.21
N ILE A 186 -13.05 -2.82 5.38
CA ILE A 186 -13.66 -1.86 4.47
C ILE A 186 -14.34 -0.74 5.26
N ASP A 187 -13.81 0.47 5.08
CA ASP A 187 -14.38 1.72 5.60
C ASP A 187 -14.39 2.79 4.48
N GLN A 188 -15.17 3.86 4.64
CA GLN A 188 -15.35 4.91 3.63
C GLN A 188 -14.02 5.53 3.21
N ASP A 189 -13.67 5.39 1.93
CA ASP A 189 -12.46 5.93 1.32
C ASP A 189 -12.66 6.05 -0.20
N HIS A 190 -11.96 6.97 -0.86
CA HIS A 190 -12.00 7.14 -2.34
C HIS A 190 -13.40 7.32 -2.98
N MET A 191 -14.31 8.01 -2.29
CA MET A 191 -15.67 8.31 -2.79
C MET A 191 -15.67 9.29 -3.99
N ASP A 192 -14.54 9.90 -4.33
CA ASP A 192 -14.34 10.72 -5.53
C ASP A 192 -14.09 9.88 -6.80
N TRP A 193 -13.77 8.59 -6.63
CA TRP A 193 -13.48 7.65 -7.71
C TRP A 193 -14.59 6.61 -7.87
N HIS A 194 -15.14 6.13 -6.76
CA HIS A 194 -16.27 5.19 -6.73
C HIS A 194 -17.60 5.91 -6.83
N ALA A 195 -18.61 5.25 -7.40
CA ALA A 195 -19.96 5.83 -7.52
C ALA A 195 -20.63 6.01 -6.16
N ASP A 196 -20.45 5.02 -5.29
CA ASP A 196 -20.93 4.98 -3.91
C ASP A 196 -20.10 3.94 -3.11
N PHE A 197 -20.44 3.78 -1.82
CA PHE A 197 -19.78 2.82 -0.95
C PHE A 197 -20.01 1.36 -1.38
N GLU A 198 -21.16 1.05 -1.98
CA GLU A 198 -21.46 -0.31 -2.43
C GLU A 198 -20.59 -0.70 -3.63
N ASP A 199 -20.37 0.23 -4.58
CA ASP A 199 -19.42 0.07 -5.68
C ASP A 199 -17.99 -0.14 -5.18
N TYR A 200 -17.58 0.54 -4.10
CA TYR A 200 -16.28 0.33 -3.46
C TYR A 200 -16.14 -1.08 -2.86
N VAL A 201 -17.16 -1.53 -2.13
CA VAL A 201 -17.21 -2.90 -1.55
C VAL A 201 -17.16 -3.94 -2.66
N LYS A 202 -18.02 -3.81 -3.69
CA LYS A 202 -18.06 -4.72 -4.84
C LYS A 202 -16.71 -4.76 -5.55
N SER A 203 -16.08 -3.60 -5.75
CA SER A 203 -14.76 -3.51 -6.39
C SER A 203 -13.70 -4.29 -5.62
N LYS A 204 -13.67 -4.22 -4.28
CA LYS A 204 -12.73 -5.03 -3.48
C LYS A 204 -13.09 -6.52 -3.47
N ALA A 205 -14.37 -6.87 -3.44
CA ALA A 205 -14.83 -8.25 -3.46
C ALA A 205 -14.39 -9.00 -4.74
N ARG A 206 -14.14 -8.28 -5.84
CA ARG A 206 -13.58 -8.87 -7.06
C ARG A 206 -12.25 -9.61 -6.84
N ILE A 207 -11.50 -9.34 -5.77
CA ILE A 207 -10.23 -10.02 -5.45
C ILE A 207 -10.37 -11.56 -5.38
N PHE A 208 -11.55 -12.07 -5.04
CA PHE A 208 -11.81 -13.51 -4.93
C PHE A 208 -12.84 -14.01 -5.96
N GLU A 209 -13.27 -13.19 -6.92
CA GLU A 209 -14.38 -13.55 -7.83
C GLU A 209 -14.08 -14.78 -8.70
N ASN A 210 -12.81 -14.97 -9.05
CA ASN A 210 -12.33 -16.08 -9.85
C ASN A 210 -11.75 -17.22 -9.01
N GLN A 211 -11.71 -17.10 -7.68
CA GLN A 211 -11.24 -18.18 -6.82
C GLN A 211 -12.18 -19.39 -6.84
N ASP A 212 -11.61 -20.57 -6.60
CA ASP A 212 -12.31 -21.85 -6.47
C ASP A 212 -11.97 -22.52 -5.12
N GLU A 213 -12.52 -23.71 -4.87
CA GLU A 213 -12.39 -24.44 -3.60
C GLU A 213 -10.95 -24.80 -3.18
N LYS A 214 -9.98 -24.70 -4.10
CA LYS A 214 -8.55 -24.97 -3.81
C LYS A 214 -7.82 -23.73 -3.31
N ASP A 215 -8.42 -22.55 -3.47
CA ASP A 215 -7.83 -21.28 -3.07
C ASP A 215 -8.22 -20.94 -1.62
N LEU A 216 -7.49 -19.99 -1.04
CA LEU A 216 -7.75 -19.47 0.30
C LEU A 216 -8.26 -18.04 0.25
N LEU A 217 -9.28 -17.75 1.04
CA LEU A 217 -9.73 -16.40 1.35
C LEU A 217 -9.68 -16.16 2.86
N ILE A 218 -8.93 -15.15 3.30
CA ILE A 218 -8.86 -14.74 4.70
C ILE A 218 -9.72 -13.49 4.88
N LEU A 219 -10.72 -13.56 5.76
CA LEU A 219 -11.65 -12.46 6.01
C LEU A 219 -11.58 -11.98 7.46
N ASN A 220 -11.72 -10.68 7.65
CA ASN A 220 -11.92 -10.09 8.95
C ASN A 220 -13.33 -10.42 9.45
N TYR A 221 -13.41 -11.14 10.57
CA TYR A 221 -14.68 -11.54 11.18
C TYR A 221 -15.33 -10.40 11.97
N ASP A 222 -14.52 -9.47 12.49
CA ASP A 222 -14.99 -8.36 13.33
C ASP A 222 -15.49 -7.18 12.48
N ASP A 223 -15.15 -7.15 11.19
CA ASP A 223 -15.61 -6.11 10.27
C ASP A 223 -16.99 -6.48 9.68
N PRO A 224 -18.05 -5.68 9.96
CA PRO A 224 -19.41 -5.99 9.56
C PRO A 224 -19.66 -5.90 8.04
N VAL A 225 -18.77 -5.23 7.29
CA VAL A 225 -18.83 -5.12 5.84
C VAL A 225 -18.11 -6.30 5.18
N VAL A 226 -16.98 -6.74 5.75
CA VAL A 226 -16.18 -7.84 5.23
C VAL A 226 -16.78 -9.20 5.57
N ARG A 227 -17.27 -9.40 6.80
CA ARG A 227 -17.79 -10.69 7.26
C ARG A 227 -18.86 -11.30 6.33
N PRO A 228 -19.86 -10.55 5.84
CA PRO A 228 -20.88 -11.09 4.93
C PRO A 228 -20.35 -11.52 3.56
N LEU A 229 -19.16 -11.07 3.14
CA LEU A 229 -18.56 -11.42 1.84
C LEU A 229 -18.25 -12.92 1.73
N LYS A 230 -18.16 -13.65 2.86
CA LYS A 230 -18.07 -15.12 2.86
C LYS A 230 -19.18 -15.77 2.02
N ASN A 231 -20.38 -15.20 1.99
CA ASN A 231 -21.52 -15.76 1.25
C ASN A 231 -21.34 -15.72 -0.27
N GLN A 232 -20.38 -14.93 -0.77
CA GLN A 232 -20.06 -14.82 -2.20
C GLN A 232 -18.83 -15.68 -2.57
N ALA A 233 -18.09 -16.18 -1.58
CA ALA A 233 -16.84 -16.89 -1.79
C ALA A 233 -17.08 -18.35 -2.20
N ARG A 234 -16.30 -18.82 -3.19
CA ARG A 234 -16.22 -20.25 -3.56
C ARG A 234 -15.01 -20.95 -2.93
N SER A 235 -14.03 -20.17 -2.51
CA SER A 235 -12.80 -20.62 -1.86
C SER A 235 -13.00 -21.04 -0.42
N ARG A 236 -12.00 -21.73 0.13
CA ARG A 236 -11.93 -22.00 1.57
C ARG A 236 -11.77 -20.66 2.31
N VAL A 237 -12.68 -20.37 3.23
CA VAL A 237 -12.65 -19.14 4.03
C VAL A 237 -12.09 -19.40 5.41
N ILE A 238 -11.02 -18.71 5.79
CA ILE A 238 -10.54 -18.62 7.17
C ILE A 238 -10.89 -17.24 7.72
N PHE A 239 -11.67 -17.22 8.79
CA PHE A 239 -11.96 -16.00 9.53
C PHE A 239 -10.84 -15.66 10.50
N VAL A 240 -10.60 -14.36 10.70
CA VAL A 240 -9.72 -13.83 11.74
C VAL A 240 -10.54 -12.90 12.64
N SER A 241 -10.53 -13.14 13.96
CA SER A 241 -11.14 -12.27 14.97
C SER A 241 -10.12 -11.87 16.04
N LEU A 242 -10.10 -10.60 16.42
CA LEU A 242 -9.42 -10.11 17.61
C LEU A 242 -10.36 -9.84 18.78
N GLU A 243 -11.67 -9.89 18.55
CA GLU A 243 -12.69 -9.58 19.55
C GLU A 243 -13.19 -10.81 20.31
N GLU A 244 -13.44 -11.91 19.59
CA GLU A 244 -14.02 -13.13 20.15
C GLU A 244 -13.36 -14.42 19.62
N LYS A 245 -13.56 -15.52 20.35
CA LYS A 245 -13.08 -16.84 19.92
C LYS A 245 -14.01 -17.38 18.85
N VAL A 246 -13.49 -17.63 17.64
CA VAL A 246 -14.28 -18.23 16.57
C VAL A 246 -14.28 -19.76 16.66
N PRO A 247 -15.38 -20.46 16.29
CA PRO A 247 -15.42 -21.91 16.25
C PRO A 247 -14.44 -22.54 15.25
N GLU A 248 -14.21 -21.85 14.13
CA GLU A 248 -13.28 -22.23 13.07
C GLU A 248 -12.65 -20.94 12.51
N GLY A 249 -11.32 -20.93 12.41
CA GLY A 249 -10.52 -19.76 12.02
C GLY A 249 -9.48 -19.36 13.06
N ALA A 250 -8.83 -18.22 12.85
CA ALA A 250 -7.86 -17.67 13.78
C ALA A 250 -8.52 -16.66 14.74
N TYR A 251 -8.13 -16.71 16.01
CA TYR A 251 -8.58 -15.75 17.00
C TYR A 251 -7.46 -15.31 17.95
N PHE A 252 -7.58 -14.11 18.50
CA PHE A 252 -6.69 -13.61 19.55
C PHE A 252 -7.30 -13.87 20.94
N ASP A 253 -6.64 -14.69 21.74
CA ASP A 253 -7.03 -14.92 23.12
C ASP A 253 -6.46 -13.82 24.03
N LYS A 254 -7.28 -12.80 24.29
CA LYS A 254 -6.92 -11.64 25.14
C LYS A 254 -6.43 -12.04 26.53
N GLY A 255 -6.87 -13.18 27.07
CA GLY A 255 -6.47 -13.64 28.40
C GLY A 255 -5.05 -14.20 28.44
N SER A 256 -4.62 -14.87 27.36
CA SER A 256 -3.31 -15.53 27.28
C SER A 256 -2.29 -14.79 26.40
N GLY A 257 -2.73 -13.81 25.60
CA GLY A 257 -1.88 -13.10 24.65
C GLY A 257 -1.54 -13.89 23.38
N TRP A 258 -2.07 -15.10 23.21
CA TRP A 258 -1.81 -15.94 22.05
C TRP A 258 -2.80 -15.70 20.90
N VAL A 259 -2.27 -15.70 19.68
CA VAL A 259 -3.08 -15.89 18.46
C VAL A 259 -3.12 -17.37 18.13
N ILE A 260 -4.32 -17.92 17.98
CA ILE A 260 -4.56 -19.35 17.83
C ILE A 260 -5.39 -19.59 16.56
N LEU A 261 -4.91 -20.46 15.68
CA LEU A 261 -5.67 -20.99 14.56
C LEU A 261 -6.37 -22.29 14.99
N ARG A 262 -7.69 -22.33 14.87
CA ARG A 262 -8.50 -23.52 15.13
C ARG A 262 -9.12 -24.04 13.83
N GLU A 263 -8.77 -25.25 13.45
CA GLU A 263 -9.31 -25.92 12.26
C GLU A 263 -9.63 -27.37 12.57
N GLN A 264 -10.86 -27.81 12.24
CA GLN A 264 -11.32 -29.19 12.50
C GLN A 264 -11.08 -29.65 13.95
N GLY A 265 -11.25 -28.74 14.91
CA GLY A 265 -11.03 -29.00 16.34
C GLY A 265 -9.56 -29.05 16.79
N LYS A 266 -8.59 -28.90 15.87
CA LYS A 266 -7.16 -28.80 16.19
C LYS A 266 -6.76 -27.34 16.35
N GLU A 267 -6.05 -27.04 17.44
CA GLU A 267 -5.51 -25.71 17.69
C GLU A 267 -4.01 -25.65 17.35
N THR A 268 -3.63 -24.62 16.61
CA THR A 268 -2.25 -24.28 16.28
C THR A 268 -1.97 -22.87 16.81
N TYR A 269 -1.05 -22.77 17.77
CA TYR A 269 -0.64 -21.50 18.35
C TYR A 269 0.24 -20.77 17.34
N LEU A 270 -0.24 -19.68 16.74
CA LEU A 270 0.51 -18.99 15.69
C LEU A 270 1.66 -18.20 16.30
N PHE A 271 1.39 -17.27 17.21
CA PHE A 271 2.40 -16.46 17.90
C PHE A 271 1.80 -15.77 19.13
N HIS A 272 2.66 -15.27 20.02
CA HIS A 272 2.26 -14.43 21.15
C HIS A 272 2.30 -12.95 20.74
N ALA A 273 1.30 -12.15 21.10
CA ALA A 273 1.20 -10.76 20.66
C ALA A 273 2.36 -9.88 21.17
N GLU A 274 2.89 -10.16 22.36
CA GLU A 274 4.03 -9.40 22.92
C GLU A 274 5.35 -9.63 22.18
N ASP A 275 5.46 -10.75 21.47
CA ASP A 275 6.62 -11.07 20.63
C ASP A 275 6.75 -10.13 19.42
N LEU A 276 5.65 -9.44 19.06
CA LEU A 276 5.67 -8.48 17.96
C LEU A 276 6.35 -7.18 18.39
N LYS A 277 7.31 -6.74 17.56
CA LYS A 277 7.91 -5.39 17.69
C LYS A 277 6.96 -4.30 17.21
N ILE A 278 6.18 -4.58 16.16
CA ILE A 278 5.09 -3.72 15.70
C ILE A 278 3.92 -3.77 16.70
N LYS A 279 3.61 -2.63 17.35
CA LYS A 279 2.63 -2.57 18.44
C LYS A 279 1.21 -2.31 17.94
N GLY A 280 0.21 -2.67 18.75
CA GLY A 280 -1.21 -2.40 18.49
C GLY A 280 -1.99 -3.58 17.91
N LEU A 281 -3.29 -3.65 18.23
CA LEU A 281 -4.17 -4.75 17.81
C LEU A 281 -4.27 -4.89 16.29
N HIS A 282 -4.29 -3.79 15.54
CA HIS A 282 -4.26 -3.85 14.08
C HIS A 282 -3.01 -4.58 13.53
N ASN A 283 -1.88 -4.50 14.23
CA ASN A 283 -0.66 -5.24 13.86
C ASN A 283 -0.72 -6.72 14.28
N VAL A 284 -1.44 -7.06 15.35
CA VAL A 284 -1.78 -8.46 15.67
C VAL A 284 -2.65 -9.05 14.55
N PHE A 285 -3.65 -8.32 14.07
CA PHE A 285 -4.48 -8.74 12.92
C PHE A 285 -3.63 -8.94 11.67
N ASN A 286 -2.81 -7.94 11.31
CA ASN A 286 -1.94 -8.00 10.14
C ASN A 286 -0.97 -9.21 10.22
N ALA A 287 -0.35 -9.43 11.38
CA ALA A 287 0.53 -10.58 11.61
C ALA A 287 -0.20 -11.91 11.54
N THR A 288 -1.45 -11.97 11.99
CA THR A 288 -2.30 -13.17 11.87
C THR A 288 -2.54 -13.51 10.42
N VAL A 289 -2.99 -12.54 9.61
CA VAL A 289 -3.23 -12.72 8.17
C VAL A 289 -1.96 -13.18 7.44
N SER A 290 -0.83 -12.50 7.66
CA SER A 290 0.45 -12.89 7.06
C SER A 290 0.92 -14.29 7.48
N SER A 291 0.70 -14.66 8.76
CA SER A 291 1.02 -16.00 9.27
C SER A 291 0.20 -17.08 8.59
N LEU A 292 -1.09 -16.82 8.35
CA LEU A 292 -1.99 -17.77 7.68
C LEU A 292 -1.58 -17.99 6.22
N PHE A 293 -1.15 -16.94 5.50
CA PHE A 293 -0.58 -17.10 4.17
C PHE A 293 0.70 -17.96 4.21
N ALA A 294 1.65 -17.62 5.08
CA ALA A 294 2.90 -18.36 5.22
C ALA A 294 2.66 -19.84 5.59
N LEU A 295 1.73 -20.10 6.51
CA LEU A 295 1.38 -21.45 6.94
C LEU A 295 0.76 -22.28 5.80
N ASN A 296 -0.10 -21.67 4.97
CA ASN A 296 -0.70 -22.36 3.81
C ASN A 296 0.30 -22.63 2.68
N PHE A 297 1.42 -21.89 2.62
CA PHE A 297 2.57 -22.26 1.79
C PHE A 297 3.41 -23.41 2.38
N GLY A 298 3.12 -23.85 3.60
CA GLY A 298 3.84 -24.93 4.28
C GLY A 298 5.03 -24.46 5.12
N ILE A 299 5.15 -23.15 5.40
CA ILE A 299 6.19 -22.64 6.31
C ILE A 299 5.86 -23.11 7.73
N PRO A 300 6.79 -23.79 8.44
CA PRO A 300 6.55 -24.26 9.78
C PRO A 300 6.24 -23.11 10.74
N VAL A 301 5.28 -23.33 11.65
CA VAL A 301 4.82 -22.29 12.59
C VAL A 301 5.95 -21.72 13.45
N ASP A 302 6.94 -22.52 13.83
CA ASP A 302 8.08 -22.05 14.61
C ASP A 302 8.96 -21.07 13.83
N VAL A 303 9.14 -21.29 12.52
CA VAL A 303 9.84 -20.36 11.61
C VAL A 303 9.05 -19.06 11.46
N ILE A 304 7.72 -19.15 11.34
CA ILE A 304 6.85 -17.97 11.29
C ILE A 304 7.01 -17.14 12.57
N ARG A 305 6.96 -17.77 13.75
CA ARG A 305 7.15 -17.09 15.04
C ARG A 305 8.50 -16.38 15.13
N GLU A 306 9.57 -17.05 14.74
CA GLU A 306 10.91 -16.48 14.78
C GLU A 306 11.05 -15.27 13.85
N ARG A 307 10.50 -15.36 12.63
CA ARG A 307 10.50 -14.24 11.67
C ARG A 307 9.64 -13.07 12.15
N LEU A 308 8.48 -13.33 12.75
CA LEU A 308 7.62 -12.28 13.35
C LEU A 308 8.34 -11.53 14.48
N LYS A 309 9.05 -12.24 15.36
CA LYS A 309 9.89 -11.63 16.42
C LYS A 309 10.94 -10.68 15.86
N ASN A 310 11.43 -10.96 14.67
CA ASN A 310 12.50 -10.21 14.03
C ASN A 310 12.00 -9.09 13.11
N PHE A 311 10.72 -9.09 12.72
CA PHE A 311 10.13 -8.07 11.87
C PHE A 311 10.04 -6.71 12.60
N LYS A 312 10.69 -5.68 12.06
CA LYS A 312 10.79 -4.35 12.69
C LYS A 312 9.73 -3.35 12.22
N GLY A 313 8.85 -3.75 11.30
CA GLY A 313 7.95 -2.82 10.60
C GLY A 313 8.51 -2.38 9.26
N LEU A 314 7.74 -1.53 8.59
CA LEU A 314 8.13 -0.95 7.30
C LEU A 314 9.01 0.28 7.53
N PRO A 315 10.10 0.45 6.77
CA PRO A 315 10.90 1.66 6.83
C PRO A 315 10.03 2.90 6.62
N HIS A 316 10.24 3.91 7.45
CA HIS A 316 9.53 5.20 7.38
C HIS A 316 8.00 5.13 7.56
N ARG A 317 7.46 4.09 8.21
CA ARG A 317 6.04 4.00 8.65
C ARG A 317 5.96 3.84 10.16
N ILE A 318 5.93 4.96 10.88
CA ILE A 318 6.01 5.01 12.36
C ILE A 318 7.15 4.10 12.87
N GLU A 319 8.29 4.17 12.18
CA GLU A 319 9.46 3.36 12.47
C GLU A 319 10.18 3.92 13.69
N PHE A 320 10.32 3.11 14.74
CA PHE A 320 11.11 3.49 15.89
C PHE A 320 12.60 3.60 15.51
N VAL A 321 13.17 4.79 15.69
CA VAL A 321 14.57 5.07 15.35
C VAL A 321 15.49 4.76 16.53
N LEU A 322 15.23 5.41 17.66
CA LEU A 322 15.94 5.24 18.94
C LEU A 322 15.19 5.96 20.08
N GLU A 323 15.68 5.76 21.30
CA GLU A 323 15.32 6.53 22.49
C GLU A 323 16.57 7.20 23.07
N LYS A 324 16.48 8.47 23.44
CA LYS A 324 17.55 9.24 24.12
C LYS A 324 16.95 10.00 25.29
N ASN A 325 17.49 9.81 26.50
CA ASN A 325 17.06 10.51 27.72
C ASN A 325 15.52 10.45 27.95
N GLY A 326 14.90 9.31 27.64
CA GLY A 326 13.45 9.11 27.76
C GLY A 326 12.60 9.70 26.62
N VAL A 327 13.22 10.32 25.61
CA VAL A 327 12.54 10.82 24.41
C VAL A 327 12.63 9.79 23.29
N LYS A 328 11.50 9.36 22.75
CA LYS A 328 11.44 8.38 21.66
C LYS A 328 11.29 9.07 20.31
N PHE A 329 12.03 8.60 19.32
CA PHE A 329 11.99 9.14 17.96
C PHE A 329 11.36 8.15 16.98
N TYR A 330 10.40 8.64 16.20
CA TYR A 330 9.69 7.85 15.19
C TYR A 330 9.74 8.50 13.82
N ASP A 331 10.08 7.69 12.81
CA ASP A 331 10.09 8.06 11.40
C ASP A 331 8.81 7.56 10.72
N ASP A 332 7.92 8.48 10.38
CA ASP A 332 6.74 8.27 9.55
C ASP A 332 6.81 9.12 8.28
N SER A 333 8.00 9.22 7.65
CA SER A 333 8.20 10.03 6.43
C SER A 333 7.29 9.59 5.27
N LYS A 334 6.76 8.37 5.27
CA LYS A 334 5.77 7.90 4.29
C LYS A 334 4.38 8.55 4.46
N GLY A 335 4.11 9.22 5.58
CA GLY A 335 2.89 9.99 5.83
C GLY A 335 2.84 11.28 4.97
N THR A 336 2.62 11.14 3.67
CA THR A 336 2.69 12.26 2.70
C THR A 336 1.38 13.02 2.48
N ASN A 337 0.37 12.80 3.33
CA ASN A 337 -0.92 13.51 3.27
C ASN A 337 -1.49 13.74 4.68
N PRO A 338 -2.42 14.69 4.85
CA PRO A 338 -2.98 15.00 6.17
C PRO A 338 -3.59 13.79 6.89
N HIS A 339 -4.38 12.96 6.21
CA HIS A 339 -5.03 11.80 6.81
C HIS A 339 -4.03 10.78 7.40
N ALA A 340 -2.86 10.60 6.75
CA ALA A 340 -1.79 9.76 7.29
C ALA A 340 -1.22 10.31 8.60
N VAL A 341 -1.06 11.63 8.71
CA VAL A 341 -0.64 12.29 9.96
C VAL A 341 -1.67 12.05 11.05
N GLU A 342 -2.95 12.20 10.75
CA GLU A 342 -4.03 11.95 11.71
C GLU A 342 -3.94 10.55 12.33
N TRP A 343 -3.74 9.55 11.47
CA TRP A 343 -3.58 8.16 11.86
C TRP A 343 -2.34 7.94 12.72
N ALA A 344 -1.21 8.56 12.36
CA ALA A 344 0.02 8.45 13.14
C ALA A 344 -0.15 9.07 14.54
N LEU A 345 -0.74 10.26 14.64
CA LEU A 345 -0.96 10.95 15.92
C LEU A 345 -1.84 10.13 16.88
N LYS A 346 -2.94 9.56 16.38
CA LYS A 346 -3.85 8.71 17.19
C LYS A 346 -3.19 7.40 17.67
N GLY A 347 -2.03 7.04 17.12
CA GLY A 347 -1.28 5.84 17.50
C GLY A 347 -0.51 5.97 18.81
N PHE A 348 -0.29 7.19 19.30
CA PHE A 348 0.49 7.46 20.50
C PHE A 348 -0.40 7.93 21.65
N LYS A 349 0.02 7.58 22.87
CA LYS A 349 -0.59 8.10 24.10
C LYS A 349 0.27 9.21 24.71
N GLU A 350 1.56 9.19 24.40
CA GLU A 350 2.55 10.17 24.78
C GLU A 350 2.35 11.51 24.05
N PRO A 351 2.69 12.66 24.67
CA PRO A 351 2.70 13.95 23.97
C PRO A 351 3.70 13.95 22.81
N ILE A 352 3.31 14.56 21.69
CA ILE A 352 4.09 14.55 20.46
C ILE A 352 4.68 15.93 20.14
N ILE A 353 5.95 15.95 19.76
CA ILE A 353 6.56 17.03 18.97
C ILE A 353 6.57 16.59 17.51
N LEU A 354 5.72 17.21 16.71
CA LEU A 354 5.46 16.82 15.34
C LEU A 354 6.32 17.62 14.37
N ILE A 355 7.17 16.95 13.61
CA ILE A 355 7.84 17.54 12.44
C ILE A 355 6.94 17.33 11.23
N MET A 356 6.42 18.43 10.66
CA MET A 356 5.55 18.38 9.48
C MET A 356 5.88 19.42 8.41
N GLY A 357 5.56 19.10 7.16
CA GLY A 357 5.77 19.95 6.00
C GLY A 357 6.53 19.30 4.86
N GLY A 358 6.75 20.09 3.81
CA GLY A 358 7.24 19.65 2.51
C GLY A 358 6.57 20.43 1.37
N GLU A 359 6.41 19.79 0.22
CA GLU A 359 5.82 20.39 -0.97
C GLU A 359 4.32 20.68 -0.76
N ASP A 360 3.92 21.94 -0.89
CA ASP A 360 2.51 22.35 -0.82
C ASP A 360 1.82 22.09 -2.17
N LYS A 361 0.94 21.09 -2.19
CA LYS A 361 0.08 20.74 -3.34
C LYS A 361 -1.37 21.11 -3.05
N ASP A 362 -1.60 22.33 -2.55
CA ASP A 362 -2.91 22.82 -2.13
C ASP A 362 -3.61 21.94 -1.09
N LEU A 363 -2.83 21.31 -0.21
CA LEU A 363 -3.34 20.38 0.82
C LEU A 363 -4.17 21.13 1.88
N ASP A 364 -5.33 20.59 2.28
CA ASP A 364 -6.11 21.14 3.40
C ASP A 364 -5.72 20.46 4.71
N PHE A 365 -5.16 21.25 5.64
CA PHE A 365 -4.75 20.77 6.97
C PHE A 365 -5.83 20.96 8.04
N LYS A 366 -6.93 21.68 7.75
CA LYS A 366 -7.98 21.96 8.73
C LYS A 366 -8.57 20.71 9.39
N PRO A 367 -8.77 19.57 8.70
CA PRO A 367 -9.28 18.36 9.36
C PRO A 367 -8.39 17.86 10.51
N LEU A 368 -7.09 18.19 10.51
CA LEU A 368 -6.16 17.75 11.56
C LEU A 368 -6.21 18.57 12.84
N ILE A 369 -6.88 19.72 12.85
CA ILE A 369 -6.84 20.66 13.99
C ILE A 369 -7.17 19.97 15.31
N ASN A 370 -8.25 19.17 15.35
CA ASN A 370 -8.68 18.52 16.58
C ASN A 370 -7.67 17.45 17.04
N THR A 371 -7.17 16.64 16.11
CA THR A 371 -6.21 15.59 16.42
C THR A 371 -4.89 16.18 16.90
N VAL A 372 -4.40 17.23 16.25
CA VAL A 372 -3.20 17.98 16.65
C VAL A 372 -3.37 18.56 18.05
N LYS A 373 -4.52 19.19 18.36
CA LYS A 373 -4.78 19.73 19.70
C LYS A 373 -4.75 18.68 20.81
N SER A 374 -5.18 17.47 20.51
CA SER A 374 -5.26 16.39 21.49
C SER A 374 -3.95 15.66 21.73
N HIS A 375 -3.02 15.66 20.75
CA HIS A 375 -1.82 14.81 20.81
C HIS A 375 -0.50 15.59 20.73
N CYS A 376 -0.48 16.77 20.11
CA CYS A 376 0.75 17.52 19.87
C CYS A 376 1.01 18.57 20.95
N LYS A 377 2.20 18.51 21.55
CA LYS A 377 2.79 19.56 22.40
C LYS A 377 3.32 20.73 21.56
N HIS A 378 3.93 20.41 20.41
CA HIS A 378 4.58 21.41 19.54
C HIS A 378 4.61 20.92 18.08
N ILE A 379 4.63 21.85 17.13
CA ILE A 379 4.87 21.55 15.71
C ILE A 379 6.15 22.23 15.22
N ILE A 380 7.01 21.47 14.54
CA ILE A 380 8.14 21.97 13.77
C ILE A 380 7.80 21.92 12.28
N ALA A 381 7.54 23.08 11.70
CA ALA A 381 7.19 23.23 10.30
C ALA A 381 8.44 23.27 9.40
N ILE A 382 8.48 22.45 8.35
CA ILE A 382 9.56 22.40 7.34
C ILE A 382 9.06 22.56 5.90
N GLY A 383 9.95 22.90 4.98
CA GLY A 383 9.67 22.94 3.54
C GLY A 383 8.81 24.11 3.06
N LYS A 384 8.25 23.98 1.85
CA LYS A 384 7.42 25.02 1.22
C LYS A 384 6.07 25.23 1.90
N ALA A 385 5.51 24.20 2.53
CA ALA A 385 4.22 24.26 3.23
C ALA A 385 4.25 25.03 4.57
N LYS A 386 5.42 25.47 5.05
CA LYS A 386 5.56 26.18 6.33
C LYS A 386 4.54 27.30 6.56
N PRO A 387 4.35 28.27 5.64
CA PRO A 387 3.43 29.38 5.90
C PRO A 387 1.99 28.92 6.15
N LYS A 388 1.55 27.88 5.42
CA LYS A 388 0.21 27.32 5.54
C LYS A 388 0.02 26.52 6.82
N ILE A 389 1.04 25.76 7.23
CA ILE A 389 1.07 25.02 8.49
C ILE A 389 1.01 26.01 9.67
N VAL A 390 1.85 27.04 9.66
CA VAL A 390 1.84 28.10 10.68
C VAL A 390 0.48 28.78 10.76
N ALA A 391 -0.09 29.18 9.64
CA ALA A 391 -1.40 29.84 9.60
C ALA A 391 -2.53 28.93 10.12
N THR A 392 -2.45 27.62 9.89
CA THR A 392 -3.49 26.66 10.29
C THR A 392 -3.40 26.31 11.77
N PHE A 393 -2.19 26.09 12.31
CA PHE A 393 -2.03 25.47 13.63
C PHE A 393 -1.56 26.42 14.75
N SER A 394 -0.94 27.56 14.45
CA SER A 394 -0.49 28.52 15.47
C SER A 394 -1.60 29.06 16.39
N PRO A 395 -2.89 29.11 15.99
CA PRO A 395 -3.96 29.47 16.93
C PRO A 395 -4.26 28.39 17.99
N TYR A 396 -3.72 27.17 17.84
CA TYR A 396 -4.14 26.01 18.62
C TYR A 396 -3.00 25.33 19.38
N VAL A 397 -1.80 25.26 18.78
CA VAL A 397 -0.60 24.69 19.37
C VAL A 397 0.62 25.54 18.98
N PRO A 398 1.68 25.59 19.81
CA PRO A 398 2.92 26.25 19.42
C PRO A 398 3.50 25.67 18.12
N VAL A 399 3.92 26.56 17.20
CA VAL A 399 4.53 26.19 15.92
C VAL A 399 5.86 26.94 15.77
N SER A 400 6.93 26.21 15.51
CA SER A 400 8.23 26.76 15.14
C SER A 400 8.58 26.35 13.71
N GLU A 401 9.33 27.17 13.00
CA GLU A 401 9.87 26.80 11.68
C GLU A 401 11.27 26.20 11.81
N ALA A 402 11.66 25.33 10.87
CA ALA A 402 13.04 24.91 10.68
C ALA A 402 13.42 25.00 9.19
N ARG A 403 14.69 25.31 8.91
CA ARG A 403 15.22 25.50 7.55
C ARG A 403 15.51 24.18 6.85
N ASP A 404 15.90 23.17 7.61
CA ASP A 404 16.31 21.85 7.13
C ASP A 404 15.97 20.78 8.17
N MET A 405 16.14 19.50 7.80
CA MET A 405 15.84 18.38 8.70
C MET A 405 16.76 18.34 9.93
N LYS A 406 17.99 18.85 9.81
CA LYS A 406 18.93 18.89 10.93
C LYS A 406 18.38 19.80 12.03
N GLU A 407 18.08 21.05 11.66
CA GLU A 407 17.51 22.04 12.58
C GLU A 407 16.17 21.58 13.14
N ALA A 408 15.35 20.89 12.33
CA ALA A 408 14.07 20.36 12.80
C ALA A 408 14.25 19.31 13.90
N VAL A 409 15.20 18.39 13.73
CA VAL A 409 15.51 17.34 14.70
C VAL A 409 16.16 17.92 15.96
N GLU A 410 17.09 18.86 15.82
CA GLU A 410 17.74 19.56 16.94
C GLU A 410 16.71 20.31 17.79
N ARG A 411 15.88 21.16 17.17
CA ARG A 411 14.82 21.90 17.88
C ARG A 411 13.79 20.98 18.51
N SER A 412 13.42 19.90 17.83
CA SER A 412 12.47 18.93 18.40
C SER A 412 13.01 18.30 19.67
N TYR A 413 14.30 17.96 19.71
CA TYR A 413 14.92 17.38 20.89
C TYR A 413 15.10 18.40 22.02
N GLU A 414 15.45 19.65 21.71
CA GLU A 414 15.55 20.73 22.71
C GLU A 414 14.22 21.03 23.43
N LEU A 415 13.09 20.83 22.75
CA LEU A 415 11.74 21.05 23.28
C LEU A 415 11.15 19.81 23.99
N ALA A 416 11.75 18.64 23.77
CA ALA A 416 11.26 17.36 24.28
C ALA A 416 11.63 17.15 25.75
N GLU A 417 10.70 16.58 26.50
CA GLU A 417 10.92 16.11 27.87
C GLU A 417 10.91 14.57 27.93
N PRO A 418 11.53 13.94 28.95
CA PRO A 418 11.43 12.49 29.13
C PRO A 418 9.96 12.03 29.16
N GLY A 419 9.61 11.07 28.30
CA GLY A 419 8.24 10.63 28.08
C GLY A 419 7.58 11.20 26.82
N ASP A 420 8.15 12.24 26.20
CA ASP A 420 7.67 12.79 24.93
C ASP A 420 8.11 11.91 23.73
N VAL A 421 7.37 12.07 22.63
CA VAL A 421 7.66 11.49 21.32
C VAL A 421 8.03 12.59 20.32
N VAL A 422 9.15 12.42 19.61
CA VAL A 422 9.45 13.21 18.40
C VAL A 422 9.03 12.39 17.18
N LEU A 423 8.07 12.91 16.42
CA LEU A 423 7.49 12.22 15.26
C LEU A 423 7.72 13.02 13.99
N LEU A 424 8.43 12.44 13.02
CA LEU A 424 8.37 12.90 11.63
C LEU A 424 7.13 12.31 10.96
N SER A 425 6.04 13.07 10.85
CA SER A 425 4.88 12.70 10.03
C SER A 425 4.49 13.91 9.16
N PRO A 426 5.00 13.97 7.92
CA PRO A 426 5.15 15.24 7.21
C PRO A 426 3.85 15.84 6.69
N GLY A 427 2.83 15.03 6.43
CA GLY A 427 1.56 15.47 5.82
C GLY A 427 1.68 16.00 4.39
N CYS A 428 2.89 16.06 3.84
CA CYS A 428 3.22 16.61 2.52
C CYS A 428 4.14 15.66 1.72
N ALA A 429 4.10 15.81 0.40
CA ALA A 429 5.12 15.23 -0.48
C ALA A 429 6.51 15.83 -0.17
N SER A 430 7.58 15.10 -0.50
CA SER A 430 8.95 15.47 -0.11
C SER A 430 9.74 16.26 -1.17
N PHE A 431 9.17 16.44 -2.37
CA PHE A 431 9.91 16.82 -3.58
C PHE A 431 10.48 18.23 -3.58
N ASP A 432 10.11 19.06 -2.61
CA ASP A 432 10.66 20.40 -2.43
C ASP A 432 12.06 20.40 -1.77
N MET A 433 12.34 19.41 -0.92
CA MET A 433 13.58 19.29 -0.16
C MET A 433 14.36 18.00 -0.43
N PHE A 434 13.70 16.96 -0.96
CA PHE A 434 14.25 15.60 -1.11
C PHE A 434 13.74 14.94 -2.39
N LYS A 435 14.51 14.00 -2.95
CA LYS A 435 14.15 13.21 -4.14
C LYS A 435 12.89 12.37 -3.93
N ASN A 436 12.68 11.84 -2.73
CA ASN A 436 11.52 11.03 -2.36
C ASN A 436 11.39 10.91 -0.83
N TYR A 437 10.29 10.31 -0.36
CA TYR A 437 10.03 10.16 1.07
C TYR A 437 11.07 9.28 1.79
N LYS A 438 11.70 8.33 1.09
CA LYS A 438 12.74 7.46 1.69
C LYS A 438 13.95 8.30 2.05
N GLU A 439 14.45 9.12 1.11
CA GLU A 439 15.56 10.03 1.38
C GLU A 439 15.24 11.01 2.53
N ARG A 440 14.01 11.55 2.59
CA ARG A 440 13.58 12.39 3.73
C ARG A 440 13.66 11.65 5.06
N GLY A 441 13.18 10.41 5.11
CA GLY A 441 13.23 9.57 6.31
C GLY A 441 14.65 9.18 6.69
N ASP A 442 15.48 8.77 5.72
CA ASP A 442 16.90 8.45 5.91
C ASP A 442 17.67 9.64 6.51
N VAL A 443 17.42 10.85 6.02
CA VAL A 443 18.03 12.08 6.56
C VAL A 443 17.56 12.37 7.98
N PHE A 444 16.27 12.18 8.29
CA PHE A 444 15.76 12.30 9.65
C PHE A 444 16.42 11.30 10.59
N GLN A 445 16.44 10.01 10.23
CA GLN A 445 17.09 8.97 11.03
C GLN A 445 18.58 9.24 11.24
N TYR A 446 19.27 9.74 10.21
CA TYR A 446 20.67 10.14 10.31
C TYR A 446 20.88 11.21 11.39
N TRP A 447 20.09 12.29 11.39
CA TRP A 447 20.22 13.36 12.37
C TRP A 447 19.80 12.94 13.77
N VAL A 448 18.76 12.13 13.90
CA VAL A 448 18.35 11.54 15.18
C VAL A 448 19.49 10.70 15.77
N ARG A 449 20.14 9.85 14.96
CA ARG A 449 21.30 9.05 15.38
C ARG A 449 22.54 9.90 15.69
N LYS A 450 22.68 11.09 15.10
CA LYS A 450 23.76 12.03 15.42
C LYS A 450 23.56 12.67 16.79
N ILE A 451 22.34 13.14 17.10
CA ILE A 451 22.02 13.66 18.42
C ILE A 451 22.29 12.61 19.51
N ALA A 452 22.01 11.32 19.26
CA ALA A 452 22.31 10.25 20.23
C ALA A 452 23.80 10.05 20.56
N LYS A 453 24.73 10.53 19.72
CA LYS A 453 26.18 10.41 19.94
C LYS A 453 26.79 11.63 20.63
N GLU A 454 26.06 12.74 20.68
CA GLU A 454 26.49 13.98 21.31
C GLU A 454 25.93 13.99 22.73
N ASN A 455 26.81 14.03 23.73
CA ASN A 455 26.49 13.85 25.16
C ASN A 455 25.48 14.88 25.67
#